data_AF-A0A9D7E8T7-F1
#
_entry.id   AF-A0A9D7E8T7-F1
#
_cell.length_a   1.000
_cell.length_b   1.000
_cell.length_c   1.000
_cell.angle_alpha   90.00
_cell.angle_beta   90.00
_cell.angle_gamma   90.00
#
_symmetry.space_group_name_H-M   'P 1'
#
loop_
_entity.id
_entity.type
_entity.pdbx_description
1 polymer ?
#
loop_
_entity_poly.entity_id
_entity_poly.type
_entity_poly.pdbx_seq_one_letter_code
_entity_poly.pdbx_strand_id
1 'polypeptide(L)'
;MSAILTRQNEARQLDRLAAQRALNSCAKGWFVLNVIVFGAVPVVLTPLGIWDEAYRPISPVLGLIMVFIDALLLTPHIRRLKERAARIQEAFDCYVLETSV
;
A
#
# COMPACT_ATOMS: atom_id res chain seq x y z
N MET A 1 -11.67 1.32 33.64
CA MET A 1 -11.07 0.19 32.87
C MET A 1 -12.12 -0.70 32.18
N SER A 2 -13.32 -0.87 32.74
CA SER A 2 -14.40 -1.71 32.17
C SER A 2 -15.12 -1.14 30.94
N ALA A 3 -15.37 0.17 30.87
CA ALA A 3 -16.15 0.79 29.78
C ALA A 3 -15.44 0.79 28.41
N ILE A 4 -14.10 0.86 28.39
CA ILE A 4 -13.31 0.86 27.14
C ILE A 4 -13.40 -0.52 26.46
N LEU A 5 -13.30 -1.60 27.25
CA LEU A 5 -13.45 -2.98 26.76
C LEU A 5 -14.85 -3.24 26.20
N THR A 6 -15.89 -2.63 26.78
CA THR A 6 -17.26 -2.77 26.28
C THR A 6 -17.43 -2.08 24.93
N ARG A 7 -16.84 -0.89 24.75
CA ARG A 7 -16.91 -0.10 23.51
C ARG A 7 -16.09 -0.69 22.37
N GLN A 8 -14.90 -1.22 22.66
CA GLN A 8 -14.10 -1.91 21.66
C GLN A 8 -14.77 -3.18 21.14
N ASN A 9 -15.54 -3.86 22.00
CA ASN A 9 -16.29 -5.06 21.65
C ASN A 9 -17.68 -4.77 21.05
N GLU A 10 -18.04 -3.50 20.82
CA GLU A 10 -19.22 -3.18 20.02
C GLU A 10 -19.02 -3.69 18.59
N ALA A 11 -20.05 -4.34 18.04
CA ALA A 11 -20.01 -4.93 16.70
C ALA A 11 -19.48 -3.94 15.63
N ARG A 12 -19.89 -2.68 15.71
CA ARG A 12 -19.46 -1.61 14.80
C ARG A 12 -17.95 -1.33 14.87
N GLN A 13 -17.33 -1.45 16.05
CA GLN A 13 -15.89 -1.22 16.21
C GLN A 13 -15.07 -2.45 15.79
N LEU A 14 -15.60 -3.66 16.00
CA LEU A 14 -15.02 -4.90 15.46
C LEU A 14 -15.02 -4.89 13.92
N ASP A 15 -16.11 -4.43 13.29
CA ASP A 15 -16.20 -4.29 11.83
C ASP A 15 -15.19 -3.28 11.29
N ARG A 16 -14.99 -2.15 11.98
CA ARG A 16 -13.96 -1.16 11.64
C ARG A 16 -12.56 -1.75 11.72
N LEU A 17 -12.26 -2.51 12.77
CA LEU A 17 -10.97 -3.18 12.92
C LEU A 17 -10.74 -4.21 11.80
N ALA A 18 -11.77 -4.99 11.44
CA ALA A 18 -11.71 -5.94 10.35
C ALA A 18 -11.47 -5.24 9.01
N ALA A 19 -12.20 -4.16 8.72
CA ALA A 19 -12.06 -3.37 7.50
C ALA A 19 -10.67 -2.73 7.38
N GLN A 20 -10.15 -2.17 8.47
CA GLN A 20 -8.80 -1.63 8.53
C GLN A 20 -7.74 -2.71 8.25
N ARG A 21 -7.85 -3.89 8.88
CA ARG A 21 -6.94 -5.02 8.64
C ARG A 21 -7.00 -5.49 7.19
N ALA A 22 -8.19 -5.58 6.60
CA ALA A 22 -8.37 -5.96 5.20
C ALA A 22 -7.68 -4.96 4.26
N LEU A 23 -7.89 -3.66 4.47
CA LEU A 23 -7.24 -2.61 3.66
C LEU A 23 -5.72 -2.61 3.81
N ASN A 24 -5.21 -2.80 5.03
CA ASN A 24 -3.77 -2.90 5.27
C ASN A 24 -3.16 -4.16 4.64
N SER A 25 -3.86 -5.30 4.69
CA SER A 25 -3.41 -6.53 4.04
C SER A 25 -3.36 -6.35 2.52
N CYS A 26 -4.40 -5.74 1.93
CA CYS A 26 -4.44 -5.38 0.52
C CYS A 26 -3.28 -4.44 0.14
N ALA A 27 -3.05 -3.38 0.92
CA ALA A 27 -1.95 -2.45 0.68
C ALA A 27 -0.57 -3.13 0.74
N LYS A 28 -0.37 -4.09 1.65
CA LYS A 28 0.86 -4.90 1.72
C LYS A 28 1.02 -5.79 0.50
N GLY A 29 -0.05 -6.45 0.05
CA GLY A 29 -0.03 -7.26 -1.16
C GLY A 29 0.39 -6.44 -2.39
N TRP A 30 -0.23 -5.27 -2.59
CA TRP A 30 0.14 -4.35 -3.66
C TRP A 30 1.58 -3.84 -3.52
N PHE A 31 2.05 -3.56 -2.31
CA PHE A 31 3.43 -3.15 -2.08
C PHE A 31 4.44 -4.26 -2.43
N VAL A 32 4.17 -5.50 -2.04
CA VAL A 32 5.04 -6.63 -2.41
C VAL A 32 5.07 -6.82 -3.92
N LEU A 33 3.91 -6.78 -4.58
CA LEU A 33 3.83 -6.84 -6.05
C LEU A 33 4.61 -5.70 -6.71
N ASN A 34 4.48 -4.48 -6.17
CA ASN A 34 5.20 -3.31 -6.64
C ASN A 34 6.71 -3.50 -6.58
N VAL A 35 7.23 -3.93 -5.43
CA VAL A 35 8.67 -4.14 -5.23
C VAL A 35 9.22 -5.21 -6.18
N ILE A 36 8.48 -6.31 -6.38
CA ILE A 36 8.90 -7.38 -7.28
C ILE A 36 8.88 -6.91 -8.75
N VAL A 37 7.74 -6.37 -9.20
CA VAL A 37 7.52 -6.07 -10.62
C VAL A 37 8.19 -4.77 -11.04
N PHE A 38 8.11 -3.72 -10.23
CA PHE A 38 8.60 -2.38 -10.59
C PHE A 38 9.91 -2.02 -9.89
N GLY A 39 10.32 -2.78 -8.86
CA GLY A 39 11.66 -2.68 -8.28
C GLY A 39 12.65 -3.64 -8.93
N ALA A 40 12.38 -4.95 -8.87
CA ALA A 40 13.36 -5.94 -9.32
C ALA A 40 13.46 -6.06 -10.85
N VAL A 41 12.35 -6.01 -11.59
CA VAL A 41 12.39 -6.18 -13.05
C VAL A 41 13.20 -5.09 -13.73
N PRO A 42 13.01 -3.77 -13.49
CA PRO A 42 13.83 -2.75 -14.14
C PRO A 42 15.31 -2.86 -13.78
N VAL A 43 15.63 -3.25 -12.55
CA VAL A 43 17.02 -3.43 -12.09
C VAL A 43 17.72 -4.55 -12.87
N VAL A 44 17.00 -5.62 -13.23
CA VAL A 44 17.55 -6.74 -14.02
C VAL A 44 17.49 -6.46 -15.52
N LEU A 45 16.42 -5.83 -16.01
CA LEU A 45 16.22 -5.60 -17.44
C LEU A 45 17.13 -4.50 -18.00
N THR A 46 17.32 -3.41 -17.23
CA THR A 46 18.07 -2.23 -17.71
C THR A 46 19.53 -2.55 -18.08
N PRO A 47 20.28 -3.36 -17.29
CA PRO A 47 21.63 -3.79 -17.64
C PRO A 47 21.73 -4.72 -18.86
N LEU A 48 20.65 -5.39 -19.29
CA LEU A 48 20.70 -6.28 -20.45
C LEU A 48 21.10 -5.55 -21.74
N GLY A 49 20.74 -4.27 -21.86
CA GLY A 49 21.18 -3.42 -22.98
C GLY A 49 22.68 -3.09 -22.98
N ILE A 50 23.42 -3.47 -21.93
CA ILE A 50 24.89 -3.36 -21.87
C ILE A 50 25.55 -4.60 -22.49
N TRP A 51 24.92 -5.77 -22.38
CA TRP A 51 25.46 -7.04 -22.89
C TRP A 51 25.09 -7.34 -24.34
N ASP A 52 24.02 -6.74 -24.87
CA ASP A 52 23.57 -6.95 -26.24
C ASP A 52 23.15 -5.63 -26.91
N GLU A 53 23.81 -5.30 -28.03
CA GLU A 53 23.59 -4.08 -28.81
C GLU A 53 22.15 -3.97 -29.36
N ALA A 54 21.46 -5.09 -29.57
CA ALA A 54 20.08 -5.08 -30.04
C ALA A 54 19.12 -4.43 -29.03
N TYR A 55 19.42 -4.52 -27.72
CA TYR A 55 18.56 -4.01 -26.65
C TYR A 55 19.01 -2.67 -26.09
N ARG A 56 20.18 -2.17 -26.51
CA ARG A 56 20.79 -0.92 -26.01
C ARG A 56 19.87 0.32 -26.05
N PRO A 57 19.08 0.59 -27.11
CA PRO A 57 18.18 1.73 -27.12
C PRO A 57 16.84 1.47 -26.42
N ILE A 58 16.38 0.22 -26.38
CA ILE A 58 15.04 -0.14 -25.88
C ILE A 58 15.05 -0.32 -24.36
N SER A 59 16.14 -0.87 -23.82
CA SER A 59 16.32 -1.19 -22.41
C SER A 59 16.11 0.00 -21.46
N PRO A 60 16.79 1.16 -21.63
CA PRO A 60 16.60 2.30 -20.73
C PRO A 60 15.21 2.96 -20.88
N VAL A 61 14.63 2.92 -22.08
CA VAL A 61 13.28 3.46 -22.32
C VAL A 61 12.23 2.63 -21.59
N LEU A 62 12.33 1.30 -21.65
CA LEU A 62 11.44 0.40 -20.90
C LEU A 62 11.59 0.57 -19.38
N GLY A 63 12.83 0.67 -18.88
CA GLY A 63 13.09 0.94 -17.46
C GLY A 63 12.46 2.25 -17.00
N LEU A 64 12.60 3.31 -17.81
CA LEU A 64 12.02 4.61 -17.52
C LEU A 64 10.48 4.56 -17.50
N ILE A 65 9.86 3.92 -18.50
CA ILE A 65 8.40 3.74 -18.57
C ILE A 65 7.89 3.00 -17.33
N MET A 66 8.57 1.94 -16.89
CA MET A 66 8.19 1.20 -15.68
C MET A 66 8.24 2.08 -14.44
N VAL A 67 9.28 2.90 -14.27
CA VAL A 67 9.38 3.85 -13.15
C VAL A 67 8.24 4.87 -13.16
N PHE A 68 7.86 5.38 -14.34
CA PHE A 68 6.73 6.31 -14.46
C PHE A 68 5.40 5.66 -14.12
N ILE A 69 5.16 4.43 -14.59
CA ILE A 69 3.94 3.67 -14.27
C ILE A 69 3.83 3.46 -12.76
N ASP A 70 4.93 3.06 -12.10
CA ASP A 70 4.95 2.92 -10.66
C ASP A 70 4.62 4.24 -9.94
N ALA A 71 5.37 5.29 -10.26
CA ALA A 71 5.25 6.58 -9.58
C ALA A 71 3.86 7.22 -9.75
N LEU A 72 3.25 7.08 -10.93
CA LEU A 72 1.98 7.73 -11.26
C LEU A 72 0.73 6.90 -10.94
N LEU A 73 0.84 5.57 -10.92
CA LEU A 73 -0.31 4.69 -10.76
C LEU A 73 -0.23 3.84 -9.49
N LEU A 74 0.86 3.08 -9.33
CA LEU A 74 0.94 2.06 -8.28
C LEU A 74 1.19 2.66 -6.90
N THR A 75 2.20 3.52 -6.78
CA THR A 75 2.51 4.25 -5.56
C THR A 75 1.30 5.03 -5.00
N PRO A 76 0.58 5.85 -5.80
CA PRO A 76 -0.60 6.55 -5.30
C PRO A 76 -1.76 5.60 -4.98
N HIS A 77 -1.91 4.47 -5.67
CA HIS A 77 -2.91 3.47 -5.33
C HIS A 77 -2.67 2.87 -3.94
N ILE A 78 -1.43 2.44 -3.66
CA ILE A 78 -1.03 1.92 -2.34
C ILE A 78 -1.25 2.98 -1.25
N ARG A 79 -0.88 4.23 -1.55
CA ARG A 79 -1.07 5.36 -0.62
C ARG A 79 -2.55 5.56 -0.28
N ARG A 80 -3.44 5.55 -1.28
CA ARG A 80 -4.90 5.69 -1.05
C ARG A 80 -5.46 4.57 -0.19
N LEU A 81 -4.99 3.33 -0.33
CA LEU A 81 -5.40 2.22 0.53
C LEU A 81 -4.98 2.44 1.99
N LYS A 82 -3.74 2.89 2.21
CA LYS A 82 -3.23 3.24 3.55
C LYS A 82 -3.99 4.41 4.17
N GLU A 83 -4.29 5.46 3.39
CA GLU A 83 -5.08 6.61 3.85
C GLU A 83 -6.52 6.22 4.22
N ARG A 84 -7.14 5.29 3.50
CA ARG A 84 -8.45 4.74 3.87
C ARG A 84 -8.38 3.95 5.19
N ALA A 85 -7.37 3.10 5.34
CA ALA A 85 -7.15 2.37 6.59
C ALA A 85 -6.91 3.34 7.78
N ALA A 86 -6.13 4.40 7.57
CA ALA A 86 -5.87 5.43 8.58
C ALA A 86 -7.15 6.17 9.00
N ARG A 87 -8.02 6.53 8.06
CA ARG A 87 -9.31 7.18 8.40
C ARG A 87 -10.24 6.28 9.21
N ILE A 88 -10.25 4.97 8.94
CA ILE A 88 -11.03 4.02 9.74
C ILE A 88 -10.46 3.92 11.17
N GLN A 89 -9.14 3.92 11.30
CA GLN A 89 -8.46 3.93 12.60
C GLN A 89 -8.77 5.22 13.38
N GLU A 90 -8.68 6.38 12.74
CA GLU A 90 -9.00 7.67 13.35
C GLU A 90 -10.45 7.70 13.86
N ALA A 91 -11.40 7.20 13.07
CA ALA A 91 -12.81 7.11 13.47
C ALA A 91 -13.05 6.12 14.63
N PHE A 92 -12.21 5.09 14.76
CA PHE A 92 -12.22 4.16 15.90
C PHE A 92 -11.63 4.85 17.15
N ASP A 93 -10.46 5.46 17.02
CA ASP A 93 -9.74 6.10 18.13
C ASP A 93 -10.55 7.28 18.71
N CYS A 94 -11.13 8.15 17.87
CA CYS A 94 -12.01 9.23 18.34
C CYS A 94 -13.20 8.69 19.13
N TYR A 95 -13.85 7.62 18.65
CA TYR A 95 -15.03 7.06 19.33
C TYR A 95 -14.69 6.41 20.67
N VAL A 96 -13.58 5.67 20.73
CA VAL A 96 -13.13 5.00 21.95
C VAL A 96 -12.64 6.02 22.98
N LEU A 97 -12.01 7.12 22.55
CA LEU A 97 -11.41 8.14 23.43
C LEU A 97 -12.39 9.24 23.87
N GLU A 98 -13.30 9.73 23.01
CA GLU A 98 -14.26 10.81 23.35
C GLU A 98 -15.16 10.46 24.54
N THR A 99 -15.31 9.17 24.81
CA THR A 99 -16.26 8.68 25.79
C THR A 99 -15.58 8.16 27.06
N SER A 100 -14.31 8.52 27.23
CA SER A 100 -13.49 8.30 28.42
C SER A 100 -13.42 9.51 29.36
N VAL A 101 -14.15 10.60 29.02
CA VAL A 101 -14.37 11.80 29.85
C VAL A 101 -15.75 11.74 30.49
#